data_AF-A0A817S7I2-F1
#
_entry.id   AF-A0A817S7I2-F1
#
_cell.length_a   1.000
_cell.length_b   1.000
_cell.length_c   1.000
_cell.angle_alpha   90.00
_cell.angle_beta   90.00
_cell.angle_gamma   90.00
#
_symmetry.space_group_name_H-M   'P 1'
#
loop_
_entity.id
_entity.type
_entity.pdbx_description
1 polymer ?
#
loop_
_entity_poly.entity_id
_entity_poly.type
_entity_poly.pdbx_seq_one_letter_code
_entity_poly.pdbx_strand_id
1 'polypeptide(L)'
;IDNLDDLYNYIELLNLWLFDKLSQQYPKMNLELLKGIHFQMLKSDDNNSNRTPAHAIRFAPLEHLLDVIDETEIQSFSEDIQRYSDILVATMTARARLSSTVSGYENLVSISMPNWAGIGAVRYIPSHININEQSDISSYDINTIQAELARKLQANDSAFSLGGGINEHDSMFYLRLGMIRKCDDLDVLLQKIADFGKDTETALKYVEDMAEKIKVGIEKVQKDLKNENQQILAQEGLLRQLPVISSIMSWWSPSPTASSLTMKGRSFDLNSGLIESTEDTYAYRMQINKQSPHALTHNDGETVELSTNTDIATNSIDSIPEEEQQQNK
;
A
#
# COMPACT_ATOMS: atom_id res chain seq x y z
N ILE A 1 -19.44 -12.71 19.41
CA ILE A 1 -19.85 -13.87 18.58
C ILE A 1 -21.27 -14.10 18.97
N ASP A 2 -22.17 -13.71 18.08
CA ASP A 2 -23.52 -13.33 18.50
C ASP A 2 -24.52 -14.46 18.21
N ASN A 3 -24.13 -15.43 17.37
CA ASN A 3 -24.82 -16.69 17.13
C ASN A 3 -23.88 -17.89 17.43
N LEU A 4 -24.48 -18.99 17.89
CA LEU A 4 -23.86 -20.27 18.13
C LEU A 4 -23.27 -20.87 16.84
N ASP A 5 -23.92 -20.70 15.69
CA ASP A 5 -23.41 -21.20 14.40
C ASP A 5 -22.07 -20.54 14.01
N ASP A 6 -21.95 -19.23 14.22
CA ASP A 6 -20.70 -18.50 13.97
C ASP A 6 -19.57 -18.95 14.91
N LEU A 7 -19.91 -19.30 16.15
CA LEU A 7 -18.95 -19.85 17.10
C LEU A 7 -18.43 -21.20 16.63
N TYR A 8 -19.31 -22.07 16.13
CA TYR A 8 -18.92 -23.38 15.61
C TYR A 8 -18.06 -23.27 14.36
N ASN A 9 -18.45 -22.45 13.39
CA ASN A 9 -17.65 -22.17 12.19
C ASN A 9 -16.27 -21.62 12.58
N TYR A 10 -16.21 -20.74 13.58
CA TYR A 10 -14.95 -20.20 14.05
C TYR A 10 -14.05 -21.27 14.69
N ILE A 11 -14.59 -22.12 15.58
CA ILE A 11 -13.84 -23.22 16.20
C ILE A 11 -13.36 -24.20 15.12
N GLU A 12 -14.19 -24.49 14.13
CA GLU A 12 -13.83 -25.34 12.99
C GLU A 12 -12.62 -24.78 12.24
N LEU A 13 -12.63 -23.47 11.94
CA LEU A 13 -11.52 -22.79 11.29
C LEU A 13 -10.23 -22.82 12.14
N LEU A 14 -10.33 -22.71 13.46
CA LEU A 14 -9.19 -22.86 14.35
C LEU A 14 -8.62 -24.28 14.35
N ASN A 15 -9.48 -25.30 14.36
CA ASN A 15 -9.07 -26.70 14.28
C ASN A 15 -8.41 -27.02 12.93
N LEU A 16 -8.95 -26.49 11.83
CA LEU A 16 -8.35 -26.62 10.51
C LEU A 16 -6.96 -25.96 10.46
N TRP A 17 -6.83 -24.76 11.02
CA TRP A 17 -5.52 -24.08 11.11
C TRP A 17 -4.52 -24.88 11.94
N LEU A 18 -4.92 -25.39 13.10
CA LEU A 18 -4.05 -26.18 13.96
C LEU A 18 -3.61 -27.47 13.27
N PHE A 19 -4.54 -28.15 12.60
CA PHE A 19 -4.23 -29.34 11.80
C PHE A 19 -3.23 -29.03 10.69
N ASP A 20 -3.44 -27.96 9.93
CA ASP A 20 -2.53 -27.54 8.85
C ASP A 20 -1.12 -27.29 9.39
N LYS A 21 -0.99 -26.57 10.53
CA LYS A 21 0.31 -26.32 11.16
C LYS A 21 1.00 -27.59 11.65
N LEU A 22 0.29 -28.42 12.40
CA LEU A 22 0.89 -29.64 12.96
C LEU A 22 1.21 -30.66 11.87
N SER A 23 0.36 -30.84 10.86
CA SER A 23 0.59 -31.81 9.77
C SER A 23 1.74 -31.41 8.85
N GLN A 24 1.91 -30.11 8.56
CA GLN A 24 3.06 -29.60 7.81
C GLN A 24 4.38 -29.79 8.58
N GLN A 25 4.35 -29.52 9.89
CA GLN A 25 5.55 -29.55 10.72
C GLN A 25 5.95 -30.99 11.13
N TYR A 26 4.96 -31.86 11.34
CA TYR A 26 5.15 -33.23 11.83
C TYR A 26 4.47 -34.26 10.92
N PRO A 27 4.89 -34.38 9.64
CA PRO A 27 4.27 -35.30 8.68
C PRO A 27 4.37 -36.78 9.10
N LYS A 28 5.39 -37.13 9.89
CA LYS A 28 5.58 -38.49 10.42
C LYS A 28 4.53 -38.89 11.46
N MET A 29 3.95 -37.93 12.19
CA MET A 29 2.98 -38.19 13.27
C MET A 29 1.63 -38.72 12.75
N ASN A 30 1.44 -38.76 11.43
CA ASN A 30 0.26 -39.28 10.74
C ASN A 30 -1.05 -38.77 11.35
N LEU A 31 -1.16 -37.44 11.48
CA LEU A 31 -2.34 -36.79 12.01
C LEU A 31 -3.50 -36.92 11.02
N GLU A 32 -4.67 -37.27 11.53
CA GLU A 32 -5.89 -37.40 10.74
C GLU A 32 -6.88 -36.30 11.11
N LEU A 33 -7.49 -35.68 10.10
CA LEU A 33 -8.59 -34.75 10.29
C LEU A 33 -9.91 -35.51 10.21
N LEU A 34 -10.54 -35.72 11.36
CA LEU A 34 -11.84 -36.37 11.45
C LEU A 34 -12.94 -35.34 11.23
N LYS A 35 -13.77 -35.57 10.21
CA LYS A 35 -14.91 -34.70 9.87
C LYS A 35 -16.18 -35.19 10.55
N GLY A 36 -17.05 -34.27 10.96
CA GLY A 36 -18.40 -34.63 11.41
C GLY A 36 -18.46 -35.27 12.80
N ILE A 37 -17.47 -35.01 13.66
CA ILE A 37 -17.55 -35.45 15.05
C ILE A 37 -18.51 -34.53 15.78
N HIS A 38 -19.52 -35.13 16.37
CA HIS A 38 -20.50 -34.44 17.19
C HIS A 38 -20.00 -34.41 18.63
N PHE A 39 -19.36 -33.33 19.05
CA PHE A 39 -18.99 -33.14 20.45
C PHE A 39 -20.20 -32.69 21.27
N GLN A 40 -20.50 -33.39 22.35
CA GLN A 40 -21.42 -32.91 23.36
C GLN A 40 -20.65 -31.96 24.28
N MET A 41 -20.61 -30.67 23.94
CA MET A 41 -20.12 -29.68 24.90
C MET A 41 -21.18 -29.42 25.97
N LEU A 42 -20.73 -29.29 27.22
CA LEU A 42 -21.52 -29.06 28.43
C LEU A 42 -22.42 -27.82 28.29
N LYS A 43 -23.63 -28.02 27.76
CA LYS A 43 -24.83 -27.32 28.21
C LYS A 43 -25.86 -28.38 28.55
N SER A 44 -25.94 -28.66 29.84
CA SER A 44 -27.18 -29.04 30.48
C SER A 44 -28.20 -27.95 30.18
N ASP A 45 -29.09 -28.19 29.24
CA ASP A 45 -30.52 -28.19 29.49
C ASP A 45 -31.28 -28.32 28.17
N ASP A 46 -32.08 -29.37 28.13
CA ASP A 46 -33.35 -29.57 27.44
C ASP A 46 -33.53 -29.19 25.96
N ASN A 47 -33.84 -30.26 25.22
CA ASN A 47 -34.65 -30.32 24.01
C ASN A 47 -34.06 -29.69 22.75
N ASN A 48 -33.60 -30.61 21.88
CA ASN A 48 -33.02 -30.42 20.56
C ASN A 48 -31.52 -30.13 20.58
N SER A 49 -30.75 -31.21 20.70
CA SER A 49 -29.30 -31.21 20.59
C SER A 49 -28.86 -30.76 19.20
N ASN A 50 -28.65 -29.45 19.03
CA ASN A 50 -27.87 -28.87 17.93
C ASN A 50 -26.42 -29.36 18.08
N ARG A 51 -26.20 -30.62 17.74
CA ARG A 51 -24.86 -31.16 17.57
C ARG A 51 -24.40 -30.67 16.22
N THR A 52 -23.61 -29.61 16.21
CA THR A 52 -22.95 -29.16 14.98
C THR A 52 -21.73 -30.05 14.73
N PRO A 53 -21.55 -30.52 13.49
CA PRO A 53 -20.36 -31.27 13.13
C PRO A 53 -19.14 -30.37 13.29
N ALA A 54 -18.13 -30.83 14.03
CA ALA A 54 -16.84 -30.16 14.11
C ALA A 54 -15.73 -31.07 13.57
N HIS A 55 -14.69 -30.44 13.04
CA HIS A 55 -13.44 -31.13 12.73
C HIS A 55 -12.68 -31.42 14.04
N ALA A 56 -12.16 -32.63 14.18
CA ALA A 56 -11.23 -32.96 15.25
C ALA A 56 -9.91 -33.49 14.69
N ILE A 57 -8.84 -33.25 15.41
CA ILE A 57 -7.53 -33.79 15.10
C ILE A 57 -7.39 -35.12 15.85
N ARG A 58 -7.14 -36.19 15.13
CA ARG A 58 -6.84 -37.50 15.69
C ARG A 58 -5.35 -37.75 15.59
N PHE A 59 -4.76 -38.10 16.74
CA PHE A 59 -3.41 -38.59 16.85
C PHE A 59 -3.48 -40.03 17.40
N ALA A 60 -3.11 -41.02 16.59
CA ALA A 60 -3.19 -42.44 16.91
C ALA A 60 -1.83 -43.13 16.67
N PRO A 61 -0.81 -42.84 17.50
CA PRO A 61 0.57 -43.29 17.28
C PRO A 61 0.70 -44.83 17.23
N LEU A 62 -0.14 -45.56 17.96
CA LEU A 62 -0.09 -47.01 18.04
C LEU A 62 -0.71 -47.71 16.82
N GLU A 63 -1.61 -47.04 16.10
CA GLU A 63 -2.26 -47.62 14.91
C GLU A 63 -1.34 -47.60 13.68
N HIS A 64 -0.38 -46.67 13.68
CA HIS A 64 0.45 -46.38 12.52
C HIS A 64 1.91 -46.88 12.66
N LEU A 65 2.19 -47.77 13.62
CA LEU A 65 3.51 -48.41 13.84
C LEU A 65 4.67 -47.43 13.62
N LEU A 66 4.80 -46.47 14.54
CA LEU A 66 5.77 -45.38 14.48
C LEU A 66 7.22 -45.83 14.80
N ASP A 67 7.73 -46.87 14.14
CA ASP A 67 9.13 -47.32 14.28
C ASP A 67 10.16 -46.28 13.77
N VAL A 68 9.68 -45.11 13.31
CA VAL A 68 10.44 -44.04 12.68
C VAL A 68 10.44 -42.73 13.50
N ILE A 69 9.70 -42.66 14.61
CA ILE A 69 9.59 -41.45 15.43
C ILE A 69 10.45 -41.58 16.68
N ASP A 70 11.31 -40.59 16.91
CA ASP A 70 12.15 -40.54 18.10
C ASP A 70 11.48 -39.82 19.29
N GLU A 71 12.02 -40.01 20.50
CA GLU A 71 11.51 -39.37 21.73
C GLU A 71 11.60 -37.84 21.65
N THR A 72 12.58 -37.31 20.94
CA THR A 72 12.79 -35.86 20.81
C THR A 72 11.76 -35.19 19.90
N GLU A 73 11.31 -35.89 18.85
CA GLU A 73 10.24 -35.50 17.94
C GLU A 73 8.89 -35.51 18.67
N ILE A 74 8.62 -36.51 19.51
CA ILE A 74 7.42 -36.56 20.36
C ILE A 74 7.41 -35.41 21.37
N GLN A 75 8.55 -35.15 22.02
CA GLN A 75 8.67 -34.04 22.97
C GLN A 75 8.45 -32.70 22.29
N SER A 76 9.09 -32.47 21.13
CA SER A 76 8.91 -31.25 20.33
C SER A 76 7.46 -31.07 19.88
N PHE A 77 6.81 -32.16 19.46
CA PHE A 77 5.40 -32.17 19.09
C PHE A 77 4.50 -31.80 20.27
N SER A 78 4.75 -32.34 21.46
CA SER A 78 4.01 -32.00 22.67
C SER A 78 4.18 -30.53 23.06
N GLU A 79 5.41 -30.00 23.00
CA GLU A 79 5.70 -28.60 23.29
C GLU A 79 5.01 -27.67 22.31
N ASP A 80 5.01 -28.02 21.02
CA ASP A 80 4.36 -27.22 19.99
C ASP A 80 2.82 -27.29 20.05
N ILE A 81 2.23 -28.44 20.42
CA ILE A 81 0.79 -28.51 20.70
C ILE A 81 0.42 -27.54 21.82
N GLN A 82 1.20 -27.52 22.90
CA GLN A 82 0.95 -26.59 24.00
C GLN A 82 1.07 -25.15 23.53
N ARG A 83 2.15 -24.81 22.80
CA ARG A 83 2.36 -23.47 22.25
C ARG A 83 1.22 -23.03 21.32
N TYR A 84 0.77 -23.90 20.41
CA TYR A 84 -0.33 -23.58 19.51
C TYR A 84 -1.66 -23.48 20.27
N SER A 85 -1.88 -24.29 21.30
CA SER A 85 -3.05 -24.17 22.18
C SER A 85 -3.08 -22.81 22.88
N ASP A 86 -1.94 -22.34 23.37
CA ASP A 86 -1.82 -21.00 23.98
C ASP A 86 -2.13 -19.89 22.98
N ILE A 87 -1.66 -20.00 21.73
CA ILE A 87 -1.98 -19.08 20.63
C ILE A 87 -3.49 -19.06 20.35
N LEU A 88 -4.13 -20.25 20.31
CA LEU A 88 -5.57 -20.35 20.08
C LEU A 88 -6.35 -19.68 21.21
N VAL A 89 -6.00 -19.94 22.47
CA VAL A 89 -6.63 -19.32 23.64
C VAL A 89 -6.45 -17.80 23.63
N ALA A 90 -5.25 -17.32 23.34
CA ALA A 90 -4.97 -15.89 23.23
C ALA A 90 -5.79 -15.23 22.13
N THR A 91 -5.85 -15.87 20.95
CA THR A 91 -6.60 -15.37 19.79
C THR A 91 -8.11 -15.35 20.06
N MET A 92 -8.66 -16.40 20.68
CA MET A 92 -10.07 -16.45 21.06
C MET A 92 -10.43 -15.37 22.08
N THR A 93 -9.57 -15.17 23.08
CA THR A 93 -9.74 -14.13 24.10
C THR A 93 -9.73 -12.73 23.48
N ALA A 94 -8.78 -12.47 22.58
CA ALA A 94 -8.71 -11.20 21.86
C ALA A 94 -9.90 -10.98 20.94
N ARG A 95 -10.37 -12.01 20.22
CA ARG A 95 -11.58 -11.91 19.40
C ARG A 95 -12.81 -11.52 20.21
N ALA A 96 -12.98 -12.11 21.40
CA ALA A 96 -14.08 -11.78 22.30
C ALA A 96 -14.01 -10.31 22.78
N ARG A 97 -12.81 -9.76 22.92
CA ARG A 97 -12.56 -8.37 23.35
C ARG A 97 -12.46 -7.36 22.20
N LEU A 98 -12.40 -7.80 20.94
CA LEU A 98 -12.08 -6.93 19.80
C LEU A 98 -13.04 -5.74 19.72
N SER A 99 -14.35 -5.99 19.69
CA SER A 99 -15.36 -4.94 19.48
C SER A 99 -15.36 -3.91 20.62
N SER A 100 -15.26 -4.36 21.88
CA SER A 100 -15.19 -3.46 23.03
C SER A 100 -13.91 -2.64 23.08
N THR A 101 -12.78 -3.24 22.67
CA THR A 101 -11.48 -2.55 22.65
C THR A 101 -11.41 -1.54 21.51
N VAL A 102 -11.90 -1.89 20.32
CA VAL A 102 -11.97 -1.00 19.15
C VAL A 102 -12.87 0.22 19.43
N SER A 103 -13.93 0.06 20.22
CA SER A 103 -14.82 1.17 20.60
C SER A 103 -14.11 2.30 21.37
N GLY A 104 -12.91 2.07 21.89
CA GLY A 104 -12.08 3.10 22.52
C GLY A 104 -11.35 4.01 21.53
N TYR A 105 -11.35 3.69 20.24
CA TYR A 105 -10.67 4.44 19.18
C TYR A 105 -11.68 5.17 18.30
N GLU A 106 -11.44 6.46 18.03
CA GLU A 106 -12.32 7.28 17.19
C GLU A 106 -12.26 6.90 15.70
N ASN A 107 -11.09 6.50 15.22
CA ASN A 107 -10.83 6.23 13.80
C ASN A 107 -10.85 4.74 13.47
N LEU A 108 -11.37 3.87 14.34
CA LEU A 108 -11.43 2.42 14.09
C LEU A 108 -12.84 1.87 14.26
N VAL A 109 -13.23 0.98 13.35
CA VAL A 109 -14.51 0.26 13.40
C VAL A 109 -14.24 -1.24 13.30
N SER A 110 -14.82 -2.02 14.21
CA SER A 110 -14.71 -3.49 14.16
C SER A 110 -15.66 -4.07 13.11
N ILE A 111 -15.20 -5.04 12.33
CA ILE A 111 -15.99 -5.74 11.33
C ILE A 111 -16.14 -7.20 11.74
N SER A 112 -17.40 -7.68 11.71
CA SER A 112 -17.72 -9.09 12.00
C SER A 112 -17.26 -9.99 10.85
N MET A 113 -16.45 -11.01 11.17
CA MET A 113 -15.89 -11.95 10.20
C MET A 113 -16.08 -13.39 10.69
N PRO A 114 -17.27 -14.00 10.49
CA PRO A 114 -17.53 -15.36 10.96
C PRO A 114 -16.59 -16.39 10.32
N ASN A 115 -16.21 -16.17 9.05
CA ASN A 115 -15.39 -17.10 8.27
C ASN A 115 -13.88 -16.81 8.30
N TRP A 116 -13.34 -16.41 9.46
CA TRP A 116 -11.92 -16.05 9.59
C TRP A 116 -11.26 -16.69 10.82
N ALA A 117 -10.17 -17.44 10.58
CA ALA A 117 -9.34 -18.11 11.59
C ALA A 117 -8.35 -17.12 12.27
N GLY A 118 -8.86 -16.08 12.91
CA GLY A 118 -8.06 -15.06 13.59
C GLY A 118 -8.87 -14.20 14.54
N ILE A 119 -8.33 -13.06 14.95
CA ILE A 119 -9.01 -12.14 15.86
C ILE A 119 -10.27 -11.55 15.22
N GLY A 120 -10.20 -11.12 13.95
CA GLY A 120 -11.32 -10.48 13.26
C GLY A 120 -10.84 -9.49 12.21
N ALA A 121 -11.62 -8.45 11.95
CA ALA A 121 -11.25 -7.37 11.05
C ALA A 121 -11.55 -6.00 11.63
N VAL A 122 -10.79 -5.00 11.19
CA VAL A 122 -10.97 -3.59 11.56
C VAL A 122 -10.90 -2.69 10.34
N ARG A 123 -11.65 -1.59 10.37
CA ARG A 123 -11.60 -0.54 9.36
C ARG A 123 -11.06 0.75 9.96
N TYR A 124 -10.05 1.33 9.33
CA TYR A 124 -9.62 2.69 9.64
C TYR A 124 -10.57 3.68 8.97
N ILE A 125 -11.11 4.62 9.76
CA ILE A 125 -12.00 5.68 9.31
C ILE A 125 -11.24 7.00 9.44
N PRO A 126 -10.93 7.66 8.31
CA PRO A 126 -10.28 8.97 8.32
C PRO A 126 -11.12 10.02 9.06
N SER A 127 -10.46 10.94 9.76
CA SER A 127 -11.16 11.89 10.65
C SER A 127 -12.07 12.89 9.90
N HIS A 128 -11.89 13.03 8.58
CA HIS A 128 -12.70 13.90 7.74
C HIS A 128 -13.96 13.21 7.17
N ILE A 129 -14.10 11.89 7.35
CA ILE A 129 -15.22 11.11 6.80
C ILE A 129 -16.24 10.82 7.89
N ASN A 130 -17.50 11.17 7.63
CA ASN A 130 -18.61 10.73 8.46
C ASN A 130 -19.20 9.43 7.89
N ILE A 131 -19.12 8.34 8.66
CA ILE A 131 -19.59 7.00 8.26
C ILE A 131 -21.09 7.01 7.90
N ASN A 132 -21.87 7.95 8.46
CA ASN A 132 -23.30 8.05 8.18
C ASN A 132 -23.61 8.67 6.80
N GLU A 133 -22.63 9.32 6.18
CA GLU A 133 -22.74 9.95 4.87
C GLU A 133 -21.98 9.11 3.84
N GLN A 134 -22.60 8.01 3.43
CA GLN A 134 -22.00 7.08 2.48
C GLN A 134 -21.96 7.71 1.08
N SER A 135 -20.78 8.14 0.65
CA SER A 135 -20.52 8.65 -0.70
C SER A 135 -19.49 7.78 -1.43
N ASP A 136 -19.53 7.78 -2.76
CA ASP A 136 -18.54 7.05 -3.57
C ASP A 136 -17.12 7.54 -3.30
N ILE A 137 -16.96 8.85 -3.05
CA ILE A 137 -15.69 9.50 -2.72
C ILE A 137 -15.16 8.96 -1.39
N SER A 138 -16.00 8.92 -0.35
CA SER A 138 -15.59 8.39 0.96
C SER A 138 -15.11 6.93 0.90
N SER A 139 -15.70 6.12 0.01
CA SER A 139 -15.31 4.72 -0.18
C SER A 139 -13.97 4.59 -0.90
N TYR A 140 -13.70 5.44 -1.89
CA TYR A 140 -12.42 5.48 -2.58
C TYR A 140 -11.27 5.87 -1.63
N ASP A 141 -11.46 6.91 -0.83
CA ASP A 141 -10.45 7.41 0.10
C ASP A 141 -10.14 6.37 1.19
N ILE A 142 -11.18 5.76 1.77
CA ILE A 142 -11.04 4.65 2.74
C ILE A 142 -10.27 3.49 2.11
N ASN A 143 -10.61 3.10 0.87
CA ASN A 143 -9.94 2.00 0.19
C ASN A 143 -8.47 2.28 -0.08
N THR A 144 -8.14 3.51 -0.47
CA THR A 144 -6.77 3.95 -0.74
C THR A 144 -5.94 3.94 0.54
N ILE A 145 -6.47 4.52 1.62
CA ILE A 145 -5.82 4.53 2.93
C ILE A 145 -5.64 3.10 3.45
N GLN A 146 -6.66 2.26 3.34
CA GLN A 146 -6.60 0.87 3.81
C GLN A 146 -5.63 0.00 3.04
N ALA A 147 -5.57 0.14 1.72
CA ALA A 147 -4.61 -0.59 0.90
C ALA A 147 -3.17 -0.23 1.29
N GLU A 148 -2.88 1.06 1.48
CA GLU A 148 -1.56 1.52 1.87
C GLU A 148 -1.21 1.17 3.32
N LEU A 149 -2.18 1.27 4.24
CA LEU A 149 -2.03 0.83 5.63
C LEU A 149 -1.73 -0.67 5.70
N ALA A 150 -2.50 -1.50 4.98
CA ALA A 150 -2.29 -2.93 4.91
C ALA A 150 -0.90 -3.27 4.35
N ARG A 151 -0.44 -2.57 3.31
CA ARG A 151 0.91 -2.73 2.73
C ARG A 151 2.01 -2.43 3.76
N LYS A 152 1.90 -1.31 4.49
CA LYS A 152 2.88 -0.93 5.53
C LYS A 152 2.91 -1.90 6.70
N LEU A 153 1.74 -2.38 7.13
CA LEU A 153 1.63 -3.33 8.23
C LEU A 153 2.13 -4.72 7.84
N GLN A 154 1.77 -5.22 6.65
CA GLN A 154 2.22 -6.51 6.11
C GLN A 154 3.74 -6.60 5.91
N ALA A 155 4.38 -5.49 5.56
CA ALA A 155 5.84 -5.44 5.44
C ALA A 155 6.56 -5.75 6.76
N ASN A 156 5.92 -5.50 7.90
CA ASN A 156 6.48 -5.71 9.23
C ASN A 156 5.92 -6.96 9.93
N ASP A 157 4.70 -7.38 9.60
CA ASP A 157 4.00 -8.44 10.31
C ASP A 157 2.98 -9.14 9.40
N SER A 158 3.16 -10.46 9.23
CA SER A 158 2.31 -11.29 8.37
C SER A 158 0.93 -11.57 8.97
N ALA A 159 0.67 -11.16 10.22
CA ALA A 159 -0.65 -11.26 10.83
C ALA A 159 -1.70 -10.35 10.17
N PHE A 160 -1.28 -9.38 9.36
CA PHE A 160 -2.19 -8.47 8.67
C PHE A 160 -2.49 -8.93 7.24
N SER A 161 -3.74 -8.79 6.81
CA SER A 161 -4.08 -8.94 5.39
C SER A 161 -5.21 -8.00 4.99
N LEU A 162 -5.24 -7.59 3.72
CA LEU A 162 -6.30 -6.74 3.19
C LEU A 162 -7.52 -7.61 2.83
N GLY A 163 -8.71 -7.17 3.24
CA GLY A 163 -9.99 -7.72 2.83
C GLY A 163 -10.76 -6.73 1.95
N GLY A 164 -11.52 -7.26 0.99
CA GLY A 164 -12.42 -6.48 0.14
C GLY A 164 -13.73 -6.13 0.84
N GLY A 165 -14.67 -5.53 0.11
CA GLY A 165 -16.01 -5.22 0.61
C GLY A 165 -16.71 -6.41 1.28
N ILE A 166 -17.52 -6.14 2.30
CA ILE A 166 -18.21 -7.17 3.10
C ILE A 166 -19.37 -7.77 2.29
N ASN A 167 -20.14 -6.90 1.62
CA ASN A 167 -21.35 -7.24 0.88
C ASN A 167 -21.42 -6.38 -0.40
N GLU A 168 -22.39 -6.64 -1.27
CA GLU A 168 -22.63 -5.84 -2.49
C GLU A 168 -22.88 -4.35 -2.22
N HIS A 169 -23.33 -4.01 -1.01
CA HIS A 169 -23.60 -2.64 -0.57
C HIS A 169 -22.45 -1.96 0.19
N ASP A 170 -21.43 -2.72 0.61
CA ASP A 170 -20.25 -2.19 1.30
C ASP A 170 -19.01 -2.59 0.51
N SER A 171 -18.56 -1.71 -0.37
CA SER A 171 -17.34 -1.87 -1.18
C SER A 171 -16.06 -1.46 -0.45
N MET A 172 -16.15 -1.04 0.83
CA MET A 172 -15.02 -0.53 1.57
C MET A 172 -14.14 -1.64 2.12
N PHE A 173 -12.84 -1.51 1.90
CA PHE A 173 -11.82 -2.42 2.37
C PHE A 173 -11.70 -2.42 3.89
N TYR A 174 -11.15 -3.52 4.39
CA TYR A 174 -10.85 -3.68 5.80
C TYR A 174 -9.55 -4.44 6.00
N LEU A 175 -8.99 -4.32 7.20
CA LEU A 175 -7.79 -5.01 7.60
C LEU A 175 -8.17 -6.24 8.41
N ARG A 176 -7.82 -7.42 7.93
CA ARG A 176 -7.94 -8.68 8.66
C ARG A 176 -6.79 -8.82 9.64
N LEU A 177 -7.13 -9.23 10.86
CA LEU A 177 -6.23 -9.46 11.97
C LEU A 177 -6.11 -10.97 12.20
N GLY A 178 -4.91 -11.49 12.00
CA GLY A 178 -4.57 -12.90 12.17
C GLY A 178 -4.56 -13.34 13.64
N MET A 179 -3.80 -14.40 13.91
CA MET A 179 -3.66 -14.93 15.26
C MET A 179 -2.61 -14.15 16.06
N ILE A 180 -2.78 -14.10 17.38
CA ILE A 180 -1.82 -13.49 18.30
C ILE A 180 -1.28 -14.51 19.29
N ARG A 181 -0.09 -14.24 19.81
CA ARG A 181 0.62 -15.14 20.72
C ARG A 181 0.24 -14.92 22.17
N LYS A 182 -0.05 -13.67 22.56
CA LYS A 182 -0.40 -13.33 23.94
C LYS A 182 -1.71 -12.56 23.97
N CYS A 183 -2.52 -12.77 25.00
CA CYS A 183 -3.80 -12.08 25.17
C CYS A 183 -3.68 -10.55 25.18
N ASP A 184 -2.56 -10.03 25.70
CA ASP A 184 -2.32 -8.59 25.84
C ASP A 184 -1.81 -7.93 24.55
N ASP A 185 -1.50 -8.71 23.51
CA ASP A 185 -1.00 -8.17 22.23
C ASP A 185 -2.11 -7.40 21.47
N LEU A 186 -3.40 -7.62 21.79
CA LEU A 186 -4.52 -6.96 21.11
C LEU A 186 -4.44 -5.43 21.21
N ASP A 187 -4.22 -4.92 22.41
CA ASP A 187 -4.20 -3.47 22.67
C ASP A 187 -3.04 -2.81 21.92
N VAL A 188 -1.86 -3.44 21.93
CA VAL A 188 -0.66 -3.00 21.20
C VAL A 188 -0.91 -3.03 19.68
N LEU A 189 -1.58 -4.08 19.19
CA LEU A 189 -1.91 -4.23 17.77
C LEU A 189 -2.84 -3.12 17.30
N LEU A 190 -3.91 -2.83 18.05
CA LEU A 190 -4.88 -1.79 17.69
C LEU A 190 -4.25 -0.40 17.75
N GLN A 191 -3.41 -0.11 18.75
CA GLN A 191 -2.67 1.13 18.82
C GLN A 191 -1.77 1.31 17.59
N LYS A 192 -1.03 0.26 17.21
CA LYS A 192 -0.20 0.28 16.00
C LYS A 192 -1.02 0.56 14.74
N ILE A 193 -2.21 -0.02 14.61
CA ILE A 193 -3.09 0.23 13.45
C ILE A 193 -3.57 1.69 13.45
N ALA A 194 -3.97 2.22 14.61
CA ALA A 194 -4.42 3.60 14.73
C ALA A 194 -3.32 4.60 14.36
N ASP A 195 -2.11 4.41 14.89
CA ASP A 195 -0.95 5.28 14.62
C ASP A 195 -0.54 5.23 13.14
N PHE A 196 -0.36 4.02 12.60
CA PHE A 196 -0.02 3.85 11.17
C PHE A 196 -1.14 4.34 10.25
N GLY A 197 -2.40 4.21 10.67
CA GLY A 197 -3.57 4.73 9.94
C GLY A 197 -3.51 6.24 9.84
N LYS A 198 -3.27 6.93 10.96
CA LYS A 198 -3.13 8.39 11.02
C LYS A 198 -1.94 8.91 10.23
N ASP A 199 -0.80 8.22 10.31
CA ASP A 199 0.39 8.56 9.53
C ASP A 199 0.13 8.37 8.03
N THR A 200 -0.63 7.34 7.65
CA THR A 200 -0.99 7.07 6.26
C THR A 200 -1.99 8.09 5.73
N GLU A 201 -3.01 8.45 6.51
CA GLU A 201 -3.94 9.53 6.19
C GLU A 201 -3.19 10.85 5.97
N THR A 202 -2.29 11.21 6.90
CA THR A 202 -1.52 12.46 6.81
C THR A 202 -0.59 12.47 5.60
N ALA A 203 0.07 11.35 5.30
CA ALA A 203 0.95 11.24 4.15
C ALA A 203 0.19 11.38 2.82
N LEU A 204 -0.98 10.74 2.70
CA LEU A 204 -1.80 10.83 1.49
C LEU A 204 -2.35 12.24 1.28
N LYS A 205 -2.86 12.87 2.36
CA LYS A 205 -3.30 14.27 2.32
C LYS A 205 -2.18 15.23 1.89
N TYR A 206 -0.96 15.03 2.40
CA TYR A 206 0.19 15.86 2.02
C TYR A 206 0.51 15.75 0.52
N VAL A 207 0.38 14.55 -0.06
CA VAL A 207 0.59 14.33 -1.50
C VAL A 207 -0.48 15.04 -2.33
N GLU A 208 -1.74 14.99 -1.90
CA GLU A 208 -2.86 15.71 -2.54
C GLU A 208 -2.66 17.23 -2.50
N ASP A 209 -2.34 17.78 -1.33
CA ASP A 209 -2.06 19.21 -1.14
C ASP A 209 -0.88 19.67 -2.02
N MET A 210 0.16 18.84 -2.15
CA MET A 210 1.31 19.14 -3.01
C MET A 210 0.92 19.10 -4.49
N ALA A 211 0.15 18.11 -4.92
CA ALA A 211 -0.33 18.00 -6.30
C ALA A 211 -1.19 19.21 -6.69
N GLU A 212 -2.06 19.69 -5.78
CA GLU A 212 -2.85 20.90 -6.00
C GLU A 212 -1.96 22.15 -6.14
N LYS A 213 -0.99 22.34 -5.24
CA LYS A 213 -0.04 23.46 -5.32
C LYS A 213 0.76 23.46 -6.61
N ILE A 214 1.20 22.29 -7.08
CA ILE A 214 1.90 22.14 -8.37
C ILE A 214 0.99 22.53 -9.52
N LYS A 215 -0.26 22.05 -9.55
CA LYS A 215 -1.22 22.38 -10.60
C LYS A 215 -1.47 23.88 -10.68
N VAL A 216 -1.74 24.54 -9.54
CA VAL A 216 -1.94 25.99 -9.47
C VAL A 216 -0.68 26.75 -9.88
N GLY A 217 0.49 26.27 -9.46
CA GLY A 217 1.78 26.81 -9.87
C GLY A 217 1.96 26.79 -11.40
N ILE A 218 1.68 25.66 -12.03
CA ILE A 218 1.76 25.49 -13.49
C ILE A 218 0.78 26.40 -14.22
N GLU A 219 -0.49 26.44 -13.78
CA GLU A 219 -1.52 27.30 -14.39
C GLU A 219 -1.16 28.78 -14.30
N LYS A 220 -0.62 29.22 -13.15
CA LYS A 220 -0.14 30.59 -12.94
C LYS A 220 1.06 30.90 -13.84
N VAL A 221 2.05 30.02 -13.90
CA VAL A 221 3.20 30.16 -14.82
C VAL A 221 2.73 30.26 -16.26
N GLN A 222 1.80 29.42 -16.69
CA GLN A 222 1.29 29.42 -18.06
C GLN A 222 0.51 30.72 -18.37
N LYS A 223 -0.28 31.23 -17.42
CA LYS A 223 -1.01 32.49 -17.57
C LYS A 223 -0.05 33.67 -17.69
N ASP A 224 0.94 33.73 -16.81
CA ASP A 224 1.94 34.80 -16.84
C ASP A 224 2.75 34.78 -18.13
N LEU A 225 3.20 33.60 -18.59
CA LEU A 225 3.90 33.45 -19.87
C LEU A 225 3.05 33.92 -21.05
N LYS A 226 1.74 33.62 -21.06
CA LYS A 226 0.82 34.13 -22.09
C LYS A 226 0.71 35.65 -22.05
N ASN A 227 0.59 36.23 -20.86
CA ASN A 227 0.47 37.68 -20.70
C ASN A 227 1.76 38.41 -21.12
N GLU A 228 2.93 37.89 -20.74
CA GLU A 228 4.22 38.43 -21.16
C GLU A 228 4.40 38.32 -22.68
N ASN A 229 4.06 37.18 -23.27
CA ASN A 229 4.10 37.01 -24.71
C ASN A 229 3.18 38.01 -25.43
N GLN A 230 1.96 38.21 -24.92
CA GLN A 230 1.04 39.24 -25.43
C GLN A 230 1.59 40.66 -25.28
N GLN A 231 2.27 40.98 -24.17
CA GLN A 231 2.92 42.28 -23.99
C GLN A 231 4.08 42.48 -24.95
N ILE A 232 4.92 41.46 -25.16
CA ILE A 232 5.99 41.48 -26.17
C ILE A 232 5.40 41.69 -27.56
N LEU A 233 4.37 40.92 -27.94
CA LEU A 233 3.68 41.08 -29.22
C LEU A 233 3.04 42.47 -29.37
N ALA A 234 2.47 43.04 -28.31
CA ALA A 234 1.90 44.38 -28.33
C ALA A 234 2.96 45.48 -28.49
N GLN A 235 4.11 45.33 -27.83
CA GLN A 235 5.26 46.22 -28.01
C GLN A 235 5.86 46.09 -29.42
N GLU A 236 5.94 44.88 -29.97
CA GLU A 236 6.40 44.63 -31.34
C GLU A 236 5.41 45.09 -32.42
N GLY A 237 4.10 45.03 -32.16
CA GLY A 237 3.05 45.44 -33.08
C GLY A 237 3.11 46.94 -33.45
N LEU A 238 3.64 47.77 -32.55
CA LEU A 238 3.93 49.18 -32.82
C LEU A 238 5.20 49.40 -33.65
N LEU A 239 6.17 48.49 -33.61
CA LEU A 239 7.48 48.63 -34.27
C LEU A 239 7.50 48.09 -35.71
N ARG A 240 6.53 47.26 -36.12
CA ARG A 240 6.45 46.72 -37.50
C ARG A 240 5.82 47.68 -38.52
N GLN A 241 5.32 48.85 -38.09
CA GLN A 241 4.74 49.85 -39.00
C GLN A 241 5.75 50.92 -39.48
N LEU A 242 7.02 50.85 -39.07
CA LEU A 242 8.02 51.80 -39.54
C LEU A 242 8.99 51.12 -40.52
N PRO A 243 8.99 51.53 -41.82
CA PRO A 243 9.99 51.07 -42.77
C PRO A 243 11.33 51.72 -42.45
N VAL A 244 12.15 51.07 -41.62
CA VAL A 244 13.53 51.51 -41.38
C VAL A 244 14.44 50.81 -42.39
N ILE A 245 14.93 51.56 -43.37
CA ILE A 245 15.80 51.11 -44.46
C ILE A 245 17.24 50.87 -43.95
N SER A 246 17.44 50.14 -42.85
CA SER A 246 18.77 49.77 -42.34
C SER A 246 18.92 48.28 -41.96
N SER A 247 17.94 47.43 -42.29
CA SER A 247 17.84 46.06 -41.76
C SER A 247 18.48 44.95 -42.62
N ILE A 248 19.44 45.28 -43.49
CA ILE A 248 20.20 44.25 -44.25
C ILE A 248 21.45 43.80 -43.46
N MET A 249 22.00 44.65 -42.59
CA MET A 249 23.15 44.30 -41.74
C MET A 249 22.74 43.57 -40.45
N SER A 250 21.48 43.73 -40.02
CA SER A 250 20.95 43.09 -38.80
C SER A 250 20.53 41.63 -39.01
N TRP A 251 20.43 41.15 -40.25
CA TRP A 251 20.17 39.73 -40.55
C TRP A 251 21.44 38.87 -40.46
N TRP A 252 22.62 39.49 -40.43
CA TRP A 252 23.92 38.79 -40.39
C TRP A 252 24.65 38.89 -39.06
N SER A 253 24.07 39.56 -38.06
CA SER A 253 24.55 39.52 -36.68
C SER A 253 23.38 39.17 -35.76
N PRO A 254 23.53 38.18 -34.85
CA PRO A 254 22.54 37.99 -33.81
C PRO A 254 22.59 39.25 -32.94
N SER A 255 21.62 40.16 -33.13
CA SER A 255 21.57 41.36 -32.31
C SER A 255 21.42 40.97 -30.83
N PRO A 256 22.03 41.69 -29.88
CA PRO A 256 21.83 41.45 -28.45
C PRO A 256 20.36 41.60 -28.00
N THR A 257 19.51 42.19 -28.84
CA THR A 257 18.05 42.21 -28.70
C THR A 257 17.39 40.84 -28.93
N ALA A 258 18.00 39.94 -29.72
CA ALA A 258 17.49 38.58 -29.89
C ALA A 258 17.67 37.72 -28.63
N SER A 259 18.69 37.99 -27.81
CA SER A 259 18.85 37.39 -26.47
C SER A 259 17.86 37.91 -25.42
N SER A 260 17.21 39.06 -25.66
CA SER A 260 16.07 39.51 -24.87
C SER A 260 14.75 38.84 -25.33
N LEU A 261 14.75 38.19 -26.49
CA LEU A 261 13.60 37.52 -27.10
C LEU A 261 13.55 36.01 -26.78
N THR A 262 14.54 35.48 -26.06
CA THR A 262 14.50 34.11 -25.59
C THR A 262 13.48 34.02 -24.46
N MET A 263 12.39 33.28 -24.66
CA MET A 263 11.36 33.03 -23.64
C MET A 263 12.03 32.74 -22.29
N LYS A 264 11.80 33.61 -21.31
CA LYS A 264 12.34 33.46 -19.96
C LYS A 264 11.76 32.19 -19.35
N GLY A 265 12.59 31.18 -19.13
CA GLY A 265 12.17 29.99 -18.40
C GLY A 265 11.87 30.35 -16.94
N ARG A 266 10.90 29.67 -16.32
CA ARG A 266 10.58 29.81 -14.89
C ARG A 266 10.64 28.44 -14.22
N SER A 267 11.12 28.39 -12.99
CA SER A 267 11.15 27.19 -12.15
C SER A 267 10.18 27.38 -11.00
N PHE A 268 9.50 26.31 -10.61
CA PHE A 268 8.59 26.30 -9.48
C PHE A 268 9.24 25.51 -8.35
N ASP A 269 9.50 26.18 -7.22
CA ASP A 269 10.03 25.52 -6.03
C ASP A 269 8.88 24.91 -5.22
N LEU A 270 8.91 23.59 -5.07
CA LEU A 270 7.91 22.79 -4.37
C LEU A 270 7.86 23.09 -2.86
N ASN A 271 8.97 23.55 -2.27
CA ASN A 271 9.06 23.79 -0.83
C ASN A 271 8.53 25.18 -0.46
N SER A 272 8.87 26.22 -1.22
CA SER A 272 8.41 27.60 -0.98
C SER A 272 7.08 27.94 -1.66
N GLY A 273 6.67 27.16 -2.68
CA GLY A 273 5.48 27.45 -3.49
C GLY A 273 5.63 28.71 -4.36
N LEU A 274 6.86 29.21 -4.52
CA LEU A 274 7.18 30.42 -5.27
C LEU A 274 7.68 30.06 -6.68
N ILE A 275 7.41 30.97 -7.61
CA ILE A 275 7.85 30.86 -9.00
C ILE A 275 9.11 31.72 -9.12
N GLU A 276 10.24 31.09 -9.43
CA GLU A 276 11.53 31.75 -9.62
C GLU A 276 11.93 31.81 -11.10
N SER A 277 12.69 32.82 -11.46
CA SER A 277 13.25 32.94 -12.81
C SER A 277 14.36 31.90 -13.01
N THR A 278 14.38 31.21 -14.13
CA THR A 278 15.50 30.30 -14.46
C THR A 278 16.75 31.04 -14.94
N GLU A 279 16.70 32.38 -15.06
CA GLU A 279 17.82 33.19 -15.52
C GLU A 279 19.09 32.95 -14.69
N ASP A 280 18.97 32.85 -13.36
CA ASP A 280 20.11 32.59 -12.46
C ASP A 280 20.66 31.16 -12.62
N THR A 281 19.78 30.17 -12.77
CA THR A 281 20.15 28.78 -13.03
C THR A 281 20.86 28.62 -14.38
N TYR A 282 20.35 29.27 -15.43
CA TYR A 282 20.99 29.28 -16.74
C TYR A 282 22.32 30.04 -16.71
N ALA A 283 22.38 31.19 -16.05
CA ALA A 283 23.61 31.97 -15.90
C ALA A 283 24.70 31.16 -15.19
N TYR A 284 24.35 30.47 -14.11
CA TYR A 284 25.26 29.59 -13.38
C TYR A 284 25.75 28.44 -14.25
N ARG A 285 24.85 27.71 -14.92
CA ARG A 285 25.22 26.60 -15.83
C ARG A 285 26.05 27.08 -17.03
N MET A 286 25.77 28.25 -17.57
CA MET A 286 26.55 28.86 -18.65
C MET A 286 27.93 29.33 -18.19
N GLN A 287 28.08 29.78 -16.94
CA GLN A 287 29.39 30.12 -16.37
C GLN A 287 30.26 28.88 -16.14
N ILE A 288 29.68 27.78 -15.67
CA ILE A 288 30.37 26.49 -15.55
C ILE A 288 30.87 26.02 -16.92
N ASN A 289 30.05 26.16 -17.97
CA ASN A 289 30.43 25.77 -19.33
C ASN A 289 31.44 26.74 -19.99
N LYS A 290 31.48 28.02 -19.57
CA LYS A 290 32.48 29.00 -20.04
C LYS A 290 33.84 28.87 -19.36
N GLN A 291 33.95 28.14 -18.25
CA GLN A 291 35.21 27.92 -17.54
C GLN A 291 36.02 26.69 -18.02
N SER A 292 35.65 26.05 -19.13
CA SER A 292 36.55 25.10 -19.81
C SER A 292 36.83 25.60 -21.22
N PRO A 293 38.01 26.24 -21.42
CA PRO A 293 39.07 25.51 -22.11
C PRO A 293 40.47 25.89 -21.62
N HIS A 294 41.04 25.16 -20.65
CA HIS A 294 42.45 24.72 -20.66
C HIS A 294 42.86 23.93 -19.40
N ALA A 295 43.68 22.91 -19.63
CA ALA A 295 44.51 22.13 -18.71
C ALA A 295 43.83 21.05 -17.84
N LEU A 296 43.78 19.83 -18.41
CA LEU A 296 43.88 18.58 -17.67
C LEU A 296 45.32 18.42 -17.14
N THR A 297 45.52 18.52 -15.82
CA THR A 297 46.57 17.76 -15.09
C THR A 297 46.13 17.50 -13.65
N HIS A 298 45.77 16.24 -13.40
CA HIS A 298 46.04 15.39 -12.23
C HIS A 298 45.75 15.88 -10.78
N ASN A 299 44.75 15.20 -10.18
CA ASN A 299 44.79 14.35 -8.98
C ASN A 299 44.01 14.71 -7.70
N ASP A 300 43.30 13.65 -7.28
CA ASP A 300 42.88 13.23 -5.94
C ASP A 300 41.65 13.88 -5.27
N GLY A 301 40.52 13.15 -5.39
CA GLY A 301 39.82 12.63 -4.21
C GLY A 301 38.54 13.34 -3.78
N GLU A 302 37.39 12.99 -4.36
CA GLU A 302 36.19 12.57 -3.62
C GLU A 302 35.07 12.17 -4.59
N THR A 303 34.67 10.90 -4.51
CA THR A 303 33.49 10.34 -5.18
C THR A 303 32.23 10.75 -4.43
N VAL A 304 31.33 11.49 -5.10
CA VAL A 304 29.91 11.50 -4.76
C VAL A 304 29.14 11.10 -6.01
N GLU A 305 28.75 9.82 -6.06
CA GLU A 305 27.87 9.27 -7.07
C GLU A 305 26.45 9.81 -6.89
N LEU A 306 25.96 10.57 -7.88
CA LEU A 306 24.53 10.73 -8.13
C LEU A 306 24.12 9.67 -9.15
N SER A 307 23.60 8.54 -8.68
CA SER A 307 22.90 7.58 -9.51
C SER A 307 21.44 8.00 -9.63
N THR A 308 21.13 8.64 -10.75
CA THR A 308 19.76 8.75 -11.28
C THR A 308 19.39 7.41 -11.92
N ASN A 309 18.45 6.69 -11.32
CA ASN A 309 17.69 5.66 -12.04
C ASN A 309 16.22 6.06 -12.03
N THR A 310 15.71 6.45 -13.19
CA THR A 310 14.29 6.41 -13.49
C THR A 310 14.18 5.76 -14.87
N ASP A 311 14.12 4.43 -14.85
CA ASP A 311 13.71 3.62 -15.97
C ASP A 311 12.19 3.78 -16.15
N ILE A 312 11.76 4.39 -17.26
CA ILE A 312 10.46 4.10 -17.85
C ILE A 312 10.68 3.82 -19.34
N ALA A 313 10.28 2.60 -19.69
CA ALA A 313 10.50 1.89 -20.94
C ALA A 313 9.97 2.63 -22.19
N THR A 314 10.79 2.65 -23.23
CA THR A 314 10.36 2.77 -24.63
C THR A 314 10.61 1.42 -25.32
N ASN A 315 9.55 0.62 -25.51
CA ASN A 315 9.59 -0.53 -26.41
C ASN A 315 9.50 -0.03 -27.85
N SER A 316 10.58 -0.25 -28.61
CA SER A 316 10.62 -0.10 -30.05
C SER A 316 9.88 -1.27 -30.72
N ILE A 317 9.02 -0.89 -31.65
CA ILE A 317 8.40 -1.74 -32.66
C ILE A 317 9.51 -2.18 -33.61
N ASP A 318 9.72 -3.49 -33.73
CA ASP A 318 10.57 -4.07 -34.78
C ASP A 318 9.72 -4.75 -35.84
N SER A 319 10.17 -4.58 -37.09
CA SER A 319 9.42 -4.83 -38.31
C SER A 319 9.59 -6.27 -38.82
N ILE A 320 8.57 -6.68 -39.57
CA ILE A 320 8.36 -7.94 -40.30
C ILE A 320 9.56 -8.32 -41.21
N PRO A 321 9.75 -9.63 -41.48
CA PRO A 321 9.74 -10.06 -42.89
C PRO A 321 8.78 -11.24 -43.19
N GLU A 322 8.21 -11.13 -44.41
CA GLU A 322 7.62 -12.10 -45.35
C GLU A 322 8.24 -13.52 -45.31
N GLU A 323 7.67 -14.62 -45.80
CA GLU A 323 6.45 -15.07 -46.48
C GLU A 323 6.58 -16.62 -46.44
N GLU A 324 5.48 -17.38 -46.38
CA GLU A 324 5.13 -18.41 -47.39
C GLU A 324 4.03 -19.37 -46.92
N GLN A 325 3.23 -19.69 -47.93
CA GLN A 325 1.99 -20.44 -47.99
C GLN A 325 2.14 -21.90 -47.59
N GLN A 326 1.11 -22.48 -46.95
CA GLN A 326 0.45 -23.69 -47.48
C GLN A 326 -0.87 -24.03 -46.76
N GLN A 327 -1.95 -23.82 -47.51
CA GLN A 327 -3.09 -24.74 -47.68
C GLN A 327 -2.89 -26.16 -47.12
N ASN A 328 -3.79 -26.61 -46.25
CA ASN A 328 -4.95 -27.45 -46.62
C ASN A 328 -5.51 -28.22 -45.42
N LYS A 329 -6.85 -28.24 -45.40
CA LYS A 329 -7.77 -29.20 -44.73
C LYS A 329 -8.04 -29.08 -43.24
#